data_AF-A0A249NXC7-F1
#
_entry.id   AF-A0A249NXC7-F1
#
_cell.length_a   1.000
_cell.length_b   1.000
_cell.length_c   1.000
_cell.angle_alpha   90.00
_cell.angle_beta   90.00
_cell.angle_gamma   90.00
#
_symmetry.space_group_name_H-M   'P 1'
#
loop_
_entity.id
_entity.type
_entity.pdbx_description
1 polymer ?
#
loop_
_entity_poly.entity_id
_entity_poly.type
_entity_poly.pdbx_seq_one_letter_code
_entity_poly.pdbx_strand_id
1 'polypeptide(L)' 'MDAEGRTALEKLRSLQGPAFDKAYVLLQSDGHKKLLAIHEEYVRSGRDRERRNVARLTRLLIEEHLEHLEMLRIRLG' A
#
# COMPACT_ATOMS: atom_id res chain seq x y z
N MET A 1 -1.07 -13.32 4.09
CA MET A 1 0.18 -12.54 3.92
C MET A 1 1.24 -13.47 3.36
N ASP A 2 2.06 -12.97 2.43
CA ASP A 2 3.25 -13.68 1.93
C ASP A 2 4.39 -13.65 2.97
N ALA A 3 5.58 -14.12 2.60
CA ALA A 3 6.73 -14.10 3.49
C ALA A 3 7.18 -12.67 3.83
N GLU A 4 7.22 -11.78 2.85
CA GLU A 4 7.65 -10.39 3.01
C GLU A 4 6.74 -9.62 3.97
N GLY A 5 5.41 -9.76 3.81
CA GLY A 5 4.42 -9.14 4.68
C GLY A 5 4.48 -9.65 6.13
N ARG A 6 4.84 -10.93 6.33
CA ARG A 6 5.05 -11.48 7.68
C ARG A 6 6.28 -10.88 8.36
N THR A 7 7.40 -10.82 7.66
CA THR A 7 8.63 -10.19 8.17
C THR A 7 8.43 -8.70 8.45
N ALA A 8 7.72 -7.97 7.58
CA ALA A 8 7.36 -6.57 7.81
C ALA A 8 6.52 -6.38 9.08
N LEU A 9 5.54 -7.27 9.31
CA LEU A 9 4.70 -7.23 10.51
C LEU A 9 5.50 -7.53 11.79
N GLU A 10 6.40 -8.49 11.76
CA GLU A 10 7.29 -8.80 12.89
C GLU A 10 8.20 -7.62 13.24
N LYS A 11 8.78 -6.97 12.22
CA LYS A 11 9.56 -5.74 12.41
C LYS A 11 8.72 -4.66 13.08
N LEU A 12 7.50 -4.40 12.59
CA LEU A 12 6.62 -3.40 13.20
C LEU A 12 6.29 -3.70 14.66
N ARG A 13 6.07 -4.97 15.02
CA ARG A 13 5.78 -5.38 16.40
C ARG A 13 6.94 -5.13 17.37
N SER A 14 8.18 -5.05 16.88
CA SER A 14 9.35 -4.72 17.70
C SER A 14 9.59 -3.22 17.88
N LEU A 15 8.85 -2.36 17.17
CA LEU A 15 9.03 -0.92 17.18
C LEU A 15 7.91 -0.23 17.96
N GLN A 16 8.21 0.95 18.48
CA GLN A 16 7.27 1.76 19.24
C GLN A 16 7.59 3.26 19.08
N GLY A 17 6.57 4.10 19.29
CA GLY A 17 6.69 5.56 19.19
C GLY A 17 7.17 6.01 17.79
N PRO A 18 8.00 7.06 17.70
CA PRO A 18 8.40 7.63 16.42
C PRO A 18 9.08 6.65 15.46
N ALA A 19 9.78 5.64 15.97
CA ALA A 19 10.40 4.61 15.15
C ALA A 19 9.36 3.69 14.50
N PHE A 20 8.27 3.39 15.22
CA PHE A 20 7.13 2.67 14.66
C PHE A 20 6.44 3.51 13.59
N ASP A 21 6.15 4.78 13.86
CA ASP A 21 5.43 5.64 12.92
C ASP A 21 6.13 5.73 11.56
N LYS A 22 7.45 5.97 11.57
CA LYS A 22 8.27 6.01 10.36
C LYS A 22 8.28 4.67 9.61
N ALA A 23 8.47 3.57 10.34
CA ALA A 23 8.49 2.24 9.74
C ALA A 23 7.11 1.85 9.16
N TYR A 24 6.03 2.20 9.85
CA TYR A 24 4.66 1.93 9.44
C TYR A 24 4.32 2.68 8.15
N VAL A 25 4.58 3.99 8.10
CA VAL A 25 4.31 4.80 6.89
C VAL A 25 5.10 4.29 5.70
N LEU A 26 6.39 3.95 5.89
CA LEU A 26 7.22 3.39 4.82
C LEU A 26 6.66 2.06 4.31
N LEU A 27 6.40 1.10 5.20
CA LEU A 27 5.91 -0.23 4.83
C LEU A 27 4.52 -0.19 4.19
N GLN A 28 3.63 0.68 4.67
CA GLN A 28 2.32 0.90 4.06
C GLN A 28 2.46 1.52 2.67
N SER A 29 3.36 2.48 2.48
CA SER A 29 3.60 3.10 1.17
C SER A 29 4.08 2.07 0.15
N ASP A 30 5.04 1.23 0.53
CA ASP A 30 5.57 0.19 -0.35
C ASP A 30 4.52 -0.88 -0.67
N GLY A 31 3.71 -1.28 0.33
CA GLY A 31 2.59 -2.19 0.13
C GLY A 31 1.54 -1.63 -0.84
N HIS A 32 1.15 -0.38 -0.68
CA HIS A 32 0.17 0.28 -1.56
C HIS A 32 0.71 0.47 -2.98
N LYS A 33 2.01 0.78 -3.17
CA LYS A 33 2.64 0.83 -4.51
C LYS A 33 2.60 -0.51 -5.22
N LYS A 34 2.88 -1.61 -4.51
CA LYS A 34 2.76 -2.97 -5.07
C LYS A 34 1.31 -3.30 -5.43
N LEU A 35 0.37 -2.95 -4.55
CA LEU A 35 -1.05 -3.16 -4.78
C LEU A 35 -1.57 -2.35 -5.97
N LEU A 36 -1.10 -1.10 -6.13
CA LEU A 36 -1.38 -0.24 -7.27
C LEU A 36 -0.96 -0.91 -8.58
N ALA A 37 0.29 -1.38 -8.66
CA ALA A 37 0.81 -2.05 -9.85
C ALA A 37 -0.01 -3.31 -10.22
N ILE A 38 -0.46 -4.09 -9.23
CA ILE A 38 -1.33 -5.25 -9.46
C ILE A 38 -2.67 -4.82 -10.08
N HIS A 39 -3.27 -3.74 -9.57
CA HIS A 39 -4.54 -3.24 -10.08
C HIS A 39 -4.40 -2.63 -11.47
N GLU A 40 -3.35 -1.87 -11.73
CA GLU A 40 -3.04 -1.32 -13.05
C GLU A 40 -2.85 -2.42 -14.09
N GLU A 41 -2.10 -3.47 -13.72
CA GLU A 41 -1.92 -4.64 -14.59
C GLU A 41 -3.26 -5.33 -14.87
N TYR A 42 -4.07 -5.57 -13.85
CA TYR A 42 -5.36 -6.22 -14.03
C TYR A 42 -6.35 -5.37 -14.85
N VAL A 43 -6.33 -4.05 -14.68
CA VAL A 43 -7.10 -3.10 -15.49
C VAL A 43 -6.68 -3.18 -16.97
N ARG A 44 -5.39 -3.39 -17.24
CA ARG A 44 -4.81 -3.45 -18.59
C ARG A 44 -5.08 -4.80 -19.28
N SER A 45 -4.90 -5.92 -18.59
CA SER A 45 -4.86 -7.26 -19.21
C SER A 45 -5.92 -8.24 -18.71
N GLY A 46 -6.68 -7.89 -17.65
CA GLY A 46 -7.71 -8.75 -17.08
C GLY A 46 -8.81 -9.08 -18.09
N ARG A 47 -9.35 -10.32 -18.06
CA ARG A 47 -10.37 -10.77 -19.03
C ARG A 47 -11.80 -10.39 -18.64
N ASP A 48 -12.09 -10.38 -17.33
CA ASP A 48 -13.42 -10.11 -16.79
C ASP A 48 -13.69 -8.59 -16.69
N ARG A 49 -14.71 -8.12 -17.42
CA ARG A 49 -15.07 -6.69 -17.50
C ARG A 49 -15.45 -6.10 -16.15
N GLU A 50 -16.25 -6.80 -15.36
CA GLU A 50 -16.75 -6.29 -14.08
C GLU A 50 -15.62 -6.21 -13.08
N ARG A 51 -14.76 -7.23 -13.04
CA ARG A 51 -13.55 -7.18 -12.20
C ARG A 51 -12.59 -6.08 -12.63
N ARG A 52 -12.45 -5.80 -13.94
CA ARG A 52 -11.66 -4.64 -14.41
C ARG A 52 -12.25 -3.31 -13.95
N ASN A 53 -13.59 -3.19 -13.89
CA ASN A 53 -14.25 -1.99 -13.38
C ASN A 53 -14.02 -1.81 -11.87
N VAL A 54 -14.15 -2.90 -11.10
CA VAL A 54 -13.80 -2.90 -9.68
C VAL A 54 -12.34 -2.49 -9.48
N ALA A 55 -11.42 -3.08 -10.25
CA ALA A 55 -10.01 -2.76 -10.14
C ALA A 55 -9.69 -1.29 -10.47
N ARG A 56 -10.40 -0.67 -11.43
CA ARG A 56 -10.32 0.76 -11.71
C ARG A 56 -10.75 1.62 -10.52
N LEU A 57 -11.85 1.27 -9.85
CA LEU A 57 -12.32 1.99 -8.67
C LEU A 57 -11.37 1.82 -7.49
N THR A 58 -10.91 0.59 -7.25
CA THR A 58 -9.95 0.30 -6.18
C THR A 58 -8.62 1.04 -6.39
N ARG A 59 -8.18 1.20 -7.65
CA ARG A 59 -6.99 1.99 -7.98
C ARG A 59 -7.07 3.42 -7.41
N LEU A 60 -8.20 4.08 -7.60
CA LEU A 60 -8.39 5.46 -7.12
C LEU A 60 -8.26 5.56 -5.59
N LEU A 61 -8.79 4.58 -4.86
CA LEU A 61 -8.66 4.52 -3.39
C LEU A 61 -7.21 4.26 -2.96
N ILE A 62 -6.47 3.44 -3.71
CA ILE A 62 -5.04 3.17 -3.42
C ILE A 62 -4.21 4.45 -3.64
N GLU A 63 -4.49 5.21 -4.69
CA GLU A 63 -3.86 6.50 -4.97
C GLU A 63 -4.13 7.51 -3.83
N GLU A 64 -5.38 7.63 -3.38
CA GLU A 64 -5.74 8.47 -2.22
C GLU A 64 -4.99 8.06 -0.95
N HIS A 65 -4.89 6.75 -0.68
CA HIS A 65 -4.11 6.26 0.47
C HIS A 65 -2.62 6.61 0.35
N LEU A 66 -2.05 6.56 -0.85
CA LEU A 66 -0.65 6.95 -1.08
C LEU A 66 -0.44 8.45 -0.82
N GLU A 67 -1.39 9.30 -1.21
CA GLU A 67 -1.36 10.72 -0.88
C GLU A 67 -1.42 10.94 0.63
N HIS A 68 -2.32 10.24 1.35
CA HIS A 68 -2.38 10.31 2.81
C HIS A 68 -1.08 9.86 3.49
N LEU A 69 -0.47 8.78 3.00
CA LEU A 69 0.80 8.27 3.52
C LEU A 69 1.95 9.24 3.26
N GLU A 70 1.98 9.90 2.10
CA GLU A 70 2.97 10.94 1.79
C GLU A 70 2.81 12.15 2.72
N MET A 71 1.57 12.58 2.99
CA MET A 71 1.30 13.65 3.96
C MET A 71 1.76 13.28 5.37
N LEU A 72 1.58 12.02 5.80
CA LEU A 72 2.10 11.54 7.08
C LEU A 72 3.64 11.51 7.08
N ARG A 73 4.26 11.05 5.99
CA ARG A 73 5.73 11.03 5.83
C ARG A 73 6.32 12.42 6.02
N ILE A 74 5.76 13.43 5.35
CA ILE A 74 6.20 14.83 5.48
C ILE A 74 6.09 15.32 6.92
N ARG A 75 5.01 14.95 7.64
CA ARG A 75 4.80 15.36 9.04
C ARG A 75 5.77 14.69 10.03
N LEU A 76 6.29 13.50 9.71
CA LEU A 76 7.18 12.73 10.58
C LEU A 76 8.66 13.13 10.49
N GLY A 77 9.04 13.96 9.50
CA GLY A 77 10.42 14.40 9.27
C GLY A 77 11.29 13.30 8.66
#